data_AF-A0AA38Z9K4-F1
#
_entry.id   AF-A0AA38Z9K4-F1
#
_cell.length_a   1.000
_cell.length_b   1.000
_cell.length_c   1.000
_cell.angle_alpha   90.00
_cell.angle_beta   90.00
_cell.angle_gamma   90.00
#
_symmetry.space_group_name_H-M   'P 1'
#
loop_
_entity.id
_entity.type
_entity.pdbx_description
1 polymer ?
#
loop_
_entity_poly.entity_id
_entity_poly.type
_entity_poly.pdbx_seq_one_letter_code
_entity_poly.pdbx_strand_id
1 'polypeptide(L)'
;MDRLEQRLRQLRTPDRAVTWEDFDEAPVASLPPDFKMPDFEKFTGIGCPRIHLRLYSILMRAHGLEEPHLITLFPLSLSGAAQRWFASSESSRCRTWDDLAQEFLRQFSFNTVVDVSRRELEALRQR
;
A
#
# COMPACT_ATOMS: atom_id res chain seq x y z
N MET A 1 -31.00 15.21 -9.39
CA MET A 1 -29.55 14.95 -9.28
C MET A 1 -29.01 15.93 -8.26
N ASP A 2 -28.70 15.43 -7.07
CA ASP A 2 -28.34 16.26 -5.92
C ASP A 2 -26.93 16.83 -6.03
N ARG A 3 -26.72 18.06 -5.54
CA ARG A 3 -25.40 18.72 -5.47
C ARG A 3 -24.36 17.86 -4.73
N LEU A 4 -24.82 17.01 -3.81
CA LEU A 4 -24.01 16.03 -3.10
C LEU A 4 -23.50 14.90 -4.02
N GLU A 5 -24.36 14.40 -4.91
CA GLU A 5 -23.96 13.37 -5.89
C GLU A 5 -22.94 13.90 -6.88
N GLN A 6 -23.08 15.15 -7.33
CA GLN A 6 -22.08 15.81 -8.18
C GLN A 6 -20.73 15.96 -7.45
N ARG A 7 -20.73 16.28 -6.16
CA ARG A 7 -19.50 16.36 -5.35
C ARG A 7 -18.84 15.00 -5.14
N LEU A 8 -19.64 13.94 -4.90
CA LEU A 8 -19.12 12.57 -4.78
C LEU A 8 -18.52 12.07 -6.10
N ARG A 9 -19.11 12.44 -7.24
CA ARG A 9 -18.55 12.13 -8.56
C ARG A 9 -17.26 12.90 -8.85
N GLN A 10 -17.12 14.14 -8.39
CA GLN A 10 -15.89 14.93 -8.53
C GLN A 10 -14.76 14.45 -7.60
N LEU A 11 -15.10 13.88 -6.43
CA LEU A 11 -14.12 13.27 -5.51
C LEU A 11 -13.67 11.88 -5.93
N ARG A 12 -14.37 11.26 -6.90
CA ARG A 12 -13.96 10.00 -7.52
C ARG A 12 -12.85 10.32 -8.53
N THR A 13 -11.66 10.63 -8.01
CA THR A 13 -10.44 10.55 -8.80
C THR A 13 -10.39 9.15 -9.41
N PRO A 14 -10.02 9.02 -10.70
CA PRO A 14 -9.81 7.70 -11.26
C PRO A 14 -8.73 7.04 -10.40
N ASP A 15 -9.08 5.93 -9.77
CA ASP A 15 -8.16 4.96 -9.19
C ASP A 15 -7.42 4.35 -10.39
N ARG A 16 -6.55 5.14 -11.02
CA ARG A 16 -5.66 4.64 -12.05
C ARG A 16 -4.67 3.77 -11.28
N ALA A 17 -4.97 2.47 -11.25
CA ALA A 17 -4.04 1.49 -10.73
C ALA A 17 -2.69 1.70 -11.41
N VAL A 18 -1.64 1.92 -10.63
CA VAL A 18 -0.26 1.93 -11.12
C VAL A 18 -0.04 0.59 -11.82
N THR A 19 0.23 0.66 -13.12
CA THR A 19 0.52 -0.48 -13.99
C THR A 19 2.03 -0.66 -14.10
N TRP A 20 2.47 -1.80 -14.62
CA TRP A 20 3.88 -2.08 -14.88
C TRP A 20 4.56 -1.00 -15.74
N GLU A 21 3.77 -0.37 -16.61
CA GLU A 21 4.20 0.66 -17.57
C GLU A 21 4.43 2.03 -16.93
N ASP A 22 3.98 2.23 -15.68
CA ASP A 22 4.19 3.48 -14.93
C ASP A 22 5.53 3.49 -14.17
N PHE A 23 6.30 2.40 -14.19
CA PHE A 23 7.64 2.33 -13.60
C PHE A 23 8.71 2.74 -14.62
N ASP A 24 9.70 3.51 -14.17
CA ASP A 24 10.90 3.80 -14.95
C ASP A 24 11.57 2.49 -15.38
N GLU A 25 12.07 2.41 -16.61
CA GLU A 25 12.59 1.18 -17.22
C GLU A 25 13.80 0.62 -16.45
N ALA A 26 14.55 1.50 -15.77
CA ALA A 26 15.81 1.16 -15.09
C ALA A 26 15.68 0.14 -13.93
N PRO A 27 14.77 0.29 -12.94
CA PRO A 27 14.63 -0.68 -11.86
C PRO A 27 13.83 -1.95 -12.24
N VAL A 28 13.19 -1.96 -13.42
CA VAL A 28 12.47 -3.13 -13.95
C VAL A 28 13.39 -4.02 -14.79
N ALA A 29 14.41 -3.43 -15.42
CA ALA A 29 15.38 -4.12 -16.27
C ALA A 29 16.26 -5.16 -15.54
N SER A 30 16.36 -5.10 -14.21
CA SER A 30 17.14 -6.05 -13.38
C SER A 30 16.31 -7.19 -12.80
N LEU A 31 15.01 -7.28 -13.12
CA LEU A 31 14.17 -8.35 -12.63
C LEU A 31 14.49 -9.69 -13.30
N PRO A 32 14.30 -10.82 -12.60
CA PRO A 32 14.40 -12.13 -13.22
C PRO A 32 13.47 -12.22 -14.44
N PRO A 33 13.92 -12.84 -15.55
CA PRO A 33 13.16 -12.86 -16.81
C PRO A 33 11.77 -13.51 -16.70
N ASP A 34 11.59 -14.42 -15.74
CA ASP A 34 10.31 -15.09 -15.48
C ASP A 34 9.54 -14.50 -14.29
N PHE A 35 9.99 -13.36 -13.76
CA PHE A 35 9.33 -12.73 -12.62
C PHE A 35 7.92 -12.25 -13.03
N LYS A 36 6.93 -12.71 -12.26
CA LYS A 36 5.58 -12.18 -12.29
C LYS A 36 5.24 -11.70 -10.90
N MET A 37 4.60 -10.54 -10.82
CA MET A 37 4.06 -10.06 -9.56
C MET A 37 3.13 -11.14 -9.00
N PRO A 38 3.38 -11.66 -7.78
CA PRO A 38 2.48 -12.58 -7.12
C PRO A 38 1.10 -11.94 -6.96
N ASP A 39 0.05 -12.74 -7.09
CA ASP A 39 -1.30 -12.29 -6.80
C ASP A 39 -1.51 -12.34 -5.28
N PHE A 40 -1.54 -11.17 -4.65
CA PHE A 40 -1.84 -11.03 -3.24
C PHE A 40 -2.69 -9.79 -3.00
N GLU A 41 -3.47 -9.82 -1.92
CA GLU A 41 -4.41 -8.75 -1.60
C GLU A 41 -3.68 -7.40 -1.46
N LYS A 42 -4.07 -6.44 -2.30
CA LYS A 42 -3.50 -5.10 -2.27
C LYS A 42 -3.95 -4.38 -1.01
N PHE A 43 -3.01 -3.74 -0.33
CA PHE A 43 -3.34 -2.94 0.83
C PHE A 43 -4.05 -1.65 0.39
N THR A 44 -5.31 -1.51 0.78
CA THR A 44 -6.16 -0.35 0.43
C THR A 44 -5.95 0.85 1.36
N GLY A 45 -5.24 0.64 2.47
CA GLY A 45 -5.20 1.56 3.62
C GLY A 45 -6.01 1.07 4.82
N ILE A 46 -6.61 -0.13 4.74
CA ILE A 46 -7.39 -0.77 5.82
C ILE A 46 -6.73 -2.11 6.19
N GLY A 47 -6.72 -2.45 7.48
CA GLY A 47 -6.11 -3.69 7.99
C GLY A 47 -4.71 -3.47 8.57
N CYS A 48 -4.03 -4.55 8.98
CA CYS A 48 -2.77 -4.44 9.72
C CYS A 48 -1.56 -4.19 8.78
N PRO A 49 -0.92 -2.99 8.81
CA PRO A 49 0.18 -2.67 7.90
C PRO A 49 1.43 -3.52 8.16
N ARG A 50 1.64 -4.00 9.39
CA ARG A 50 2.74 -4.90 9.75
C ARG A 50 2.61 -6.26 9.06
N ILE A 51 1.39 -6.79 8.96
CA ILE A 51 1.13 -8.07 8.28
C ILE A 51 1.38 -7.91 6.77
N HIS A 52 0.89 -6.82 6.17
CA HIS A 52 1.12 -6.51 4.76
C HIS A 52 2.62 -6.45 4.42
N LEU A 53 3.40 -5.65 5.15
CA LEU A 53 4.86 -5.54 4.94
C LEU A 53 5.56 -6.89 5.05
N ARG A 54 5.21 -7.70 6.05
CA ARG A 54 5.83 -9.01 6.27
C ARG A 54 5.51 -9.98 5.14
N LEU A 55 4.25 -10.07 4.72
CA LEU A 55 3.82 -10.94 3.63
C LEU A 55 4.49 -10.54 2.32
N TYR A 56 4.46 -9.25 1.99
CA TYR A 56 5.14 -8.71 0.81
C TYR A 56 6.63 -9.07 0.80
N SER A 57 7.35 -8.80 1.89
CA SER A 57 8.79 -9.05 1.96
C SER A 57 9.13 -10.54 1.80
N ILE A 58 8.36 -11.43 2.44
CA ILE A 58 8.56 -12.88 2.32
C ILE A 58 8.35 -13.34 0.88
N LEU A 59 7.26 -12.91 0.23
CA LEU A 59 6.94 -13.32 -1.14
C LEU A 59 8.00 -12.83 -2.12
N MET A 60 8.36 -11.54 -2.08
CA MET A 60 9.36 -11.00 -3.02
C MET A 60 10.72 -11.66 -2.85
N ARG A 61 11.17 -11.87 -1.59
CA ARG A 61 12.46 -12.54 -1.33
C ARG A 61 12.44 -14.01 -1.75
N ALA A 62 11.30 -14.70 -1.66
CA ALA A 62 11.17 -16.07 -2.16
C ALA A 62 11.33 -16.15 -3.69
N HIS A 63 11.05 -15.06 -4.41
CA HIS A 63 11.32 -14.92 -5.84
C HIS A 63 12.75 -14.43 -6.16
N GLY A 64 13.64 -14.39 -5.16
CA GLY A 64 15.03 -13.95 -5.35
C GLY A 64 15.21 -12.45 -5.48
N LEU A 65 14.19 -11.65 -5.12
CA LEU A 65 14.27 -10.21 -5.22
C LEU A 65 15.07 -9.59 -4.07
N GLU A 66 16.01 -8.75 -4.45
CA GLU A 66 16.80 -7.94 -3.51
C GLU A 66 16.12 -6.63 -3.12
N GLU A 67 16.65 -5.98 -2.10
CA GLU A 67 16.10 -4.77 -1.49
C GLU A 67 15.72 -3.64 -2.47
N PRO A 68 16.51 -3.31 -3.51
CA PRO A 68 16.12 -2.31 -4.49
C PRO A 68 14.79 -2.67 -5.20
N HIS A 69 14.62 -3.95 -5.55
CA HIS A 69 13.38 -4.42 -6.19
C HIS A 69 12.20 -4.36 -5.22
N LEU A 70 12.41 -4.68 -3.93
CA LEU A 70 11.37 -4.59 -2.92
C LEU A 70 10.83 -3.15 -2.81
N ILE A 71 11.72 -2.16 -2.82
CA ILE A 71 11.37 -0.74 -2.76
C ILE A 71 10.62 -0.32 -4.03
N THR A 72 11.16 -0.64 -5.21
CA THR A 72 10.55 -0.27 -6.49
C THR A 72 9.17 -0.89 -6.66
N LEU A 73 9.00 -2.17 -6.32
CA LEU A 73 7.77 -2.90 -6.60
C LEU A 73 6.70 -2.73 -5.51
N PHE A 74 7.04 -2.14 -4.36
CA PHE A 74 6.10 -1.97 -3.25
C PHE A 74 4.79 -1.26 -3.65
N PRO A 75 4.77 -0.24 -4.52
CA PRO A 75 3.53 0.46 -4.90
C PRO A 75 2.52 -0.44 -5.61
N LEU A 76 2.97 -1.51 -6.26
CA LEU A 76 2.08 -2.50 -6.90
C LEU A 76 1.31 -3.33 -5.88
N SER A 77 1.81 -3.41 -4.65
CA SER A 77 1.16 -4.04 -3.51
C SER A 77 0.05 -3.20 -2.89
N LEU A 78 -0.14 -1.96 -3.36
CA LEU A 78 -1.05 -0.98 -2.78
C LEU A 78 -2.20 -0.66 -3.74
N SER A 79 -3.32 -0.24 -3.18
CA SER A 79 -4.46 0.30 -3.91
C SER A 79 -5.15 1.41 -3.10
N GLY A 80 -6.09 2.13 -3.70
CA GLY A 80 -6.94 3.07 -2.99
C GLY A 80 -6.16 4.14 -2.22
N ALA A 81 -6.41 4.25 -0.91
CA ALA A 81 -5.81 5.30 -0.09
C ALA A 81 -4.31 5.11 0.10
N ALA A 82 -3.83 3.86 0.19
CA ALA A 82 -2.41 3.57 0.33
C ALA A 82 -1.61 3.89 -0.93
N GLN A 83 -2.16 3.57 -2.10
CA GLN A 83 -1.52 3.92 -3.37
C GLN A 83 -1.46 5.44 -3.57
N ARG A 84 -2.54 6.16 -3.27
CA ARG A 84 -2.55 7.63 -3.32
C ARG A 84 -1.54 8.25 -2.35
N TRP A 85 -1.45 7.73 -1.12
CA TRP A 85 -0.42 8.14 -0.18
C TRP A 85 0.98 7.97 -0.78
N PHE A 86 1.29 6.79 -1.31
CA PHE A 86 2.62 6.52 -1.89
C PHE A 86 2.94 7.43 -3.09
N ALA A 87 1.96 7.73 -3.93
CA ALA A 87 2.13 8.63 -5.08
C ALA A 87 2.29 10.11 -4.67
N SER A 88 1.66 10.52 -3.57
CA SER A 88 1.73 11.90 -3.05
C SER A 88 2.91 12.14 -2.11
N SER A 89 3.44 11.08 -1.53
CA SER A 89 4.55 11.13 -0.60
C SER A 89 5.85 11.27 -1.40
N GLU A 90 6.83 11.97 -0.83
CA GLU A 90 8.21 11.92 -1.30
C GLU A 90 8.87 10.56 -0.98
N SER A 91 8.11 9.46 -0.96
CA SER A 91 8.58 8.09 -0.78
C SER A 91 9.55 7.65 -1.88
N SER A 92 9.68 8.45 -2.96
CA SER A 92 10.81 8.42 -3.88
C SER A 92 12.18 8.70 -3.22
N ARG A 93 12.22 9.10 -1.95
CA ARG A 93 13.44 9.33 -1.15
C ARG A 93 13.87 8.14 -0.30
N CYS A 94 13.03 7.11 -0.11
CA CYS A 94 13.42 5.93 0.66
C CYS A 94 14.59 5.23 -0.06
N ARG A 95 15.76 5.16 0.60
CA ARG A 95 16.96 4.53 0.04
C ARG A 95 17.09 3.07 0.48
N THR A 96 16.43 2.71 1.58
CA THR A 96 16.44 1.37 2.14
C THR A 96 15.02 0.84 2.33
N TRP A 97 14.90 -0.49 2.43
CA TRP A 97 13.65 -1.15 2.78
C TRP A 97 13.15 -0.74 4.17
N ASP A 98 14.08 -0.48 5.10
CA ASP A 98 13.76 -0.07 6.45
C ASP A 98 13.13 1.34 6.47
N ASP A 99 13.69 2.30 5.73
CA ASP A 99 13.12 3.66 5.60
C ASP A 99 11.67 3.61 5.08
N LEU A 100 11.44 2.80 4.03
CA LEU A 100 10.11 2.63 3.45
C LEU A 100 9.16 1.97 4.44
N ALA A 101 9.59 0.91 5.13
CA ALA A 101 8.78 0.21 6.11
C ALA A 101 8.39 1.13 7.28
N GLN A 102 9.34 1.95 7.77
CA GLN A 102 9.09 2.91 8.84
C GLN A 102 8.07 3.96 8.41
N GLU A 103 8.22 4.57 7.23
CA GLU A 103 7.28 5.57 6.73
C GLU A 103 5.88 4.99 6.49
N PHE A 104 5.80 3.77 5.94
CA PHE A 104 4.53 3.07 5.77
C PHE A 104 3.85 2.79 7.11
N LEU A 105 4.59 2.28 8.10
CA LEU A 105 4.05 2.03 9.43
C LEU A 105 3.66 3.32 10.14
N ARG A 106 4.41 4.41 9.97
CA ARG A 106 4.09 5.72 10.53
C ARG A 106 2.78 6.25 9.96
N GLN A 107 2.62 6.20 8.64
CA GLN A 107 1.41 6.65 7.95
C GLN A 107 0.17 5.86 8.38
N PHE A 108 0.28 4.54 8.46
CA PHE A 108 -0.84 3.64 8.75
C PHE A 108 -0.86 3.16 10.21
N SER A 109 -0.17 3.87 11.11
CA SER A 109 -0.07 3.54 12.54
C SER A 109 -1.42 3.51 13.27
N PHE A 110 -2.40 4.28 12.79
CA PHE A 110 -3.78 4.22 13.30
C PHE A 110 -4.44 2.86 13.03
N ASN A 111 -4.02 2.13 11.99
CA ASN A 111 -4.54 0.80 11.68
C ASN A 111 -3.96 -0.31 12.56
N THR A 112 -2.98 0.00 13.42
CA THR A 112 -2.57 -0.90 14.51
C THR A 112 -3.49 -0.82 15.73
N VAL A 113 -4.39 0.17 15.81
CA VAL A 113 -5.31 0.38 16.94
C VAL A 113 -6.75 0.41 16.45
N VAL A 114 -7.18 -0.72 15.89
CA VAL A 114 -8.58 -1.16 16.04
C VAL A 114 -8.56 -2.64 16.38
N ASP A 115 -7.84 -2.98 17.45
CA ASP A 115 -8.47 -3.89 18.41
C ASP A 115 -9.60 -3.05 19.01
N VAL A 116 -10.81 -3.11 18.43
CA VAL A 116 -11.97 -2.57 19.14
C VAL A 116 -12.03 -3.38 20.42
N SER A 117 -11.49 -2.84 21.50
CA SER A 117 -11.61 -3.47 22.80
C SER A 117 -13.09 -3.69 23.03
N ARG A 118 -13.49 -4.91 23.41
CA ARG A 118 -14.89 -5.28 23.67
C ARG A 118 -15.67 -4.19 24.44
N ARG A 119 -14.99 -3.46 25.34
CA ARG A 119 -15.52 -2.30 26.07
C ARG A 119 -15.99 -1.13 25.20
N GLU A 120 -15.28 -0.75 24.14
CA GLU A 120 -15.72 0.31 23.21
C GLU A 120 -16.89 -0.15 22.34
N LEU A 121 -16.87 -1.42 21.94
CA LEU A 121 -17.97 -2.06 21.20
C LEU A 121 -19.25 -2.15 22.05
N GLU A 122 -19.11 -2.41 23.36
CA GLU A 122 -20.21 -2.38 24.33
C GLU A 122 -20.69 -0.95 24.63
N ALA A 123 -19.81 0.04 24.69
CA ALA A 123 -20.15 1.44 24.93
C ALA A 123 -20.94 2.09 23.79
N LEU A 124 -20.70 1.68 22.54
CA LEU A 124 -21.46 2.14 21.37
C LEU A 124 -22.84 1.47 21.25
N ARG A 125 -23.04 0.31 21.89
CA ARG A 125 -24.29 -0.47 21.84
C ARG A 125 -25.37 0.04 22.81
N GLN A 126 -25.04 0.99 23.68
CA GLN A 126 -25.95 1.56 24.69
C GLN A 126 -26.31 3.03 24.43
N ARG A 127 -26.15 3.52 23.20
CA ARG A 127 -26.68 4.82 22.76
C ARG A 127 -27.85 4.65 21.82
#